data_AF-A0A352S8H2-F1
#
_entry.id   AF-A0A352S8H2-F1
#
_cell.length_a   1.000
_cell.length_b   1.000
_cell.length_c   1.000
_cell.angle_alpha   90.00
_cell.angle_beta   90.00
_cell.angle_gamma   90.00
#
_symmetry.space_group_name_H-M   'P 1'
#
loop_
_entity.id
_entity.type
_entity.pdbx_description
1 polymer ?
#
loop_
_entity_poly.entity_id
_entity_poly.type
_entity_poly.pdbx_seq_one_letter_code
_entity_poly.pdbx_strand_id
1 'polypeptide(L)' 'MGADHVMLGSDYPFPLGEQEIGKLVANSPDLDETDRTRILAGNAMRFFGLTG' A
#
# COMPACT_ATOMS: atom_id res chain seq x y z
N MET A 1 8.06 12.54 1.35
CA MET A 1 7.55 11.64 2.41
C MET A 1 8.29 10.32 2.29
N GLY A 2 8.54 9.60 3.40
CA GLY A 2 9.19 8.28 3.36
C GLY A 2 8.19 7.14 3.18
N ALA A 3 8.63 6.00 2.62
CA ALA A 3 7.78 4.83 2.37
C ALA A 3 7.09 4.32 3.64
N ASP A 4 7.70 4.49 4.82
CA ASP A 4 7.10 4.12 6.11
C ASP A 4 5.84 4.94 6.48
N HIS A 5 5.56 6.04 5.78
CA HIS A 5 4.41 6.91 6.05
C HIS A 5 3.32 6.82 4.96
N VAL A 6 3.40 5.84 4.06
CA VAL A 6 2.45 5.65 2.95
C VAL A 6 1.73 4.31 3.09
N MET A 7 0.41 4.29 2.91
CA MET A 7 -0.42 3.07 2.99
C MET A 7 -1.28 2.95 1.74
N LEU A 8 -1.47 1.73 1.24
CA LEU A 8 -2.43 1.43 0.19
C LEU A 8 -3.86 1.73 0.67
N GLY A 9 -4.61 2.48 -0.14
CA GLY A 9 -6.04 2.70 0.04
C GLY A 9 -6.74 2.63 -1.32
N SER A 10 -7.73 1.76 -1.46
CA SER A 10 -8.38 1.49 -2.75
C SER A 10 -9.50 2.45 -3.11
N ASP A 11 -10.09 3.12 -2.12
CA ASP A 11 -11.36 3.85 -2.25
C ASP A 11 -12.54 2.99 -2.74
N TYR A 12 -12.47 1.66 -2.53
CA TYR A 12 -13.57 0.74 -2.87
C TYR A 12 -14.81 0.97 -1.98
N PRO A 13 -16.05 0.93 -2.52
CA PRO A 13 -16.45 0.55 -3.87
C PRO A 13 -16.67 1.73 -4.84
N PHE A 14 -16.05 2.89 -4.60
CA PHE A 14 -16.27 4.07 -5.44
C PHE A 14 -15.55 3.94 -6.80
N PRO A 15 -16.12 4.51 -7.88
CA PRO A 15 -15.59 4.34 -9.23
C PRO A 15 -14.26 5.09 -9.49
N LEU A 16 -13.88 6.01 -8.61
CA LEU A 16 -12.66 6.80 -8.75
C LEU A 16 -11.42 6.10 -8.19
N GLY A 17 -11.61 5.02 -7.44
CA GLY A 17 -10.55 4.23 -6.84
C GLY A 17 -9.79 3.35 -7.84
N GLU A 18 -8.78 2.65 -7.32
CA GLU A 18 -8.02 1.67 -8.09
C GLU A 18 -8.89 0.44 -8.40
N GLN A 19 -8.98 0.08 -9.69
CA GLN A 19 -9.81 -1.04 -10.14
C GLN A 19 -9.16 -2.41 -9.83
N GLU A 20 -7.83 -2.49 -9.92
CA GLU A 20 -7.04 -3.66 -9.53
C GLU A 20 -6.19 -3.29 -8.30
N ILE A 21 -6.80 -3.40 -7.11
CA ILE A 21 -6.23 -2.91 -5.85
C ILE A 21 -4.80 -3.43 -5.62
N GLY A 22 -3.88 -2.50 -5.41
CA GLY A 22 -2.46 -2.75 -5.13
C GLY A 22 -1.59 -2.86 -6.38
N LYS A 23 -2.15 -2.92 -7.60
CA LYS A 23 -1.40 -3.14 -8.84
C LYS A 23 -0.39 -2.03 -9.13
N LEU A 24 -0.73 -0.78 -8.84
CA LEU A 24 0.17 0.35 -9.06
C LEU A 24 1.43 0.23 -8.19
N VAL A 25 1.26 0.00 -6.89
CA VAL A 25 2.37 -0.18 -5.96
C VAL A 25 3.15 -1.46 -6.31
N ALA A 26 2.43 -2.53 -6.63
CA ALA A 26 3.00 -3.83 -6.97
C ALA A 26 3.76 -3.87 -8.29
N ASN A 27 3.71 -2.83 -9.14
CA ASN A 27 4.45 -2.76 -10.40
C ASN A 27 5.30 -1.49 -10.55
N SER A 28 5.42 -0.67 -9.51
CA SER A 28 6.22 0.55 -9.57
C SER A 28 7.72 0.19 -9.72
N PRO A 29 8.42 0.70 -10.75
CA PRO A 29 9.85 0.42 -10.94
C PRO A 29 10.73 1.14 -9.92
N ASP A 30 10.23 2.21 -9.32
CA ASP A 30 10.97 3.07 -8.37
C ASP A 30 10.91 2.56 -6.93
N LEU A 31 10.09 1.54 -6.65
CA LEU A 31 9.95 0.94 -5.32
C LEU A 31 10.70 -0.38 -5.26
N ASP A 32 11.61 -0.49 -4.30
CA ASP A 32 12.20 -1.78 -3.94
C ASP A 32 11.15 -2.69 -3.25
N GLU A 33 11.53 -3.96 -3.06
CA GLU A 33 10.64 -4.96 -2.46
C GLU A 33 10.24 -4.62 -1.02
N THR A 34 11.13 -3.97 -0.27
CA THR A 34 10.89 -3.61 1.13
C THR A 34 9.84 -2.51 1.21
N ASP A 35 9.99 -1.46 0.41
CA ASP A 35 9.05 -0.35 0.34
C ASP A 35 7.70 -0.78 -0.21
N ARG A 36 7.68 -1.68 -1.19
CA ARG A 36 6.46 -2.31 -1.71
C ARG A 36 5.71 -3.05 -0.61
N THR A 37 6.41 -3.86 0.18
CA THR A 37 5.83 -4.61 1.30
C THR A 37 5.27 -3.70 2.40
N ARG A 38 6.00 -2.62 2.73
CA ARG A 38 5.55 -1.60 3.68
C ARG A 38 4.25 -0.95 3.23
N ILE A 39 4.18 -0.49 1.98
CA ILE A 39 3.02 0.25 1.45
C ILE A 39 1.81 -0.66 1.29
N LEU A 40 2.00 -1.89 0.79
CA LEU A 40 0.91 -2.83 0.54
C LEU A 40 0.25 -3.37 1.82
N ALA A 41 1.00 -3.53 2.92
CA ALA A 41 0.46 -4.08 4.16
C ALA A 41 1.15 -3.60 5.43
N GLY A 42 2.49 -3.57 5.46
CA GLY A 42 3.26 -3.41 6.71
C GLY A 42 2.95 -2.14 7.49
N ASN A 43 2.76 -1.01 6.80
CA ASN A 43 2.41 0.25 7.42
C ASN A 43 1.00 0.25 8.00
N ALA A 44 0.03 -0.36 7.29
CA ALA A 44 -1.34 -0.50 7.78
C ALA A 44 -1.39 -1.41 9.01
N MET A 45 -0.69 -2.54 8.99
CA MET A 45 -0.58 -3.43 10.16
C MET A 45 0.00 -2.70 11.37
N ARG A 46 1.11 -1.97 11.19
CA ARG A 46 1.72 -1.17 12.26
C ARG A 46 0.77 -0.09 12.78
N PHE A 47 0.07 0.59 11.88
CA PHE A 47 -0.87 1.66 12.23
C PHE A 47 -2.07 1.15 13.03
N PHE A 48 -2.63 0.00 12.63
CA PHE A 48 -3.78 -0.61 13.31
C PHE A 48 -3.40 -1.54 14.47
N GLY A 49 -2.10 -1.70 14.77
CA GLY A 49 -1.62 -2.57 15.85
C GLY A 49 -1.86 -4.07 15.60
N LEU A 50 -1.85 -4.50 14.34
CA LEU A 50 -2.08 -5.88 13.93
C LEU A 50 -0.76 -6.67 13.90
N THR A 51 -0.78 -7.88 14.46
CA THR A 51 0.31 -8.85 14.35
C THR A 51 -0.03 -9.86 13.26
N GLY A 52 0.87 -10.03 12.28
CA GLY A 52 0.76 -11.01 11.20
C GLY A 52 1.48 -12.31 11.51
#